data_AF-G8NV78-F1
#
_entry.id   AF-G8NV78-F1
#
_cell.length_a   1.000
_cell.length_b   1.000
_cell.length_c   1.000
_cell.angle_alpha   90.00
_cell.angle_beta   90.00
_cell.angle_gamma   90.00
#
_symmetry.space_group_name_H-M   'P 1'
#
loop_
_entity.id
_entity.type
_entity.pdbx_description
1 polymer ?
#
loop_
_entity_poly.entity_id
_entity_poly.type
_entity_poly.pdbx_seq_one_letter_code
_entity_poly.pdbx_strand_id
1 'polypeptide(L)'
;MQTPLRLAFVPLLALLCVPSASAAPKTHTVTLGASRRVPYTPPEANPDNKSEEATTLRVRPLLVDTTQKEWTVGEIHDVTDRSFVVRRALRINDSLPGEAPRWTWQPGPWLMVDRITGHITALHLPAFDPAVSEAIWFRDYAAYCGIATTVRNGGLVAVVAELGARKAVVQKVIGPWPQANAPYPVCTAAKWQRTPMRATLQLTGGQAMTFDVVGLSSLVEEGEAEE
;
A
#
# COMPACT_ATOMS: atom_id res chain seq x y z
N MET A 1 1.55 -61.69 -67.87
CA MET A 1 2.02 -61.75 -66.47
C MET A 1 2.94 -60.58 -66.22
N GLN A 2 2.49 -59.59 -65.43
CA GLN A 2 3.28 -58.66 -64.61
C GLN A 2 2.33 -57.55 -64.13
N THR A 3 2.02 -57.57 -62.84
CA THR A 3 1.33 -56.48 -62.11
C THR A 3 2.37 -55.55 -61.49
N PRO A 4 2.26 -54.21 -61.63
CA PRO A 4 2.97 -53.31 -60.75
C PRO A 4 2.06 -52.80 -59.63
N LEU A 5 2.62 -52.99 -58.44
CA LEU A 5 2.27 -52.49 -57.12
C LEU A 5 1.96 -50.98 -57.13
N ARG A 6 0.76 -50.56 -56.69
CA ARG A 6 0.49 -49.17 -56.33
C ARG A 6 0.60 -49.03 -54.81
N LEU A 7 1.68 -48.41 -54.36
CA LEU A 7 1.86 -47.94 -52.98
C LEU A 7 0.77 -46.91 -52.66
N ALA A 8 -0.07 -47.22 -51.67
CA ALA A 8 -0.97 -46.25 -51.06
C ALA A 8 -0.17 -45.38 -50.07
N PHE A 9 -0.03 -44.09 -50.38
CA PHE A 9 0.45 -43.07 -49.45
C PHE A 9 -0.71 -42.67 -48.52
N VAL A 10 -0.69 -43.13 -47.28
CA VAL A 10 -1.52 -42.59 -46.19
C VAL A 10 -0.61 -41.66 -45.37
N PRO A 11 -0.87 -40.35 -45.27
CA PRO A 11 -0.08 -39.52 -44.38
C PRO A 11 -0.50 -39.82 -42.94
N LEU A 12 0.48 -40.28 -42.17
CA LEU A 12 0.42 -40.52 -40.73
C LEU A 12 0.22 -39.18 -39.99
N LEU A 13 -1.04 -38.81 -39.74
CA LEU A 13 -1.42 -37.70 -38.85
C LEU A 13 -1.44 -38.21 -37.41
N ALA A 14 -0.27 -38.53 -36.85
CA ALA A 14 -0.16 -38.97 -35.46
C ALA A 14 1.22 -38.63 -34.91
N LEU A 15 1.40 -37.42 -34.35
CA LEU A 15 2.27 -37.14 -33.17
C LEU A 15 2.35 -35.65 -32.82
N LEU A 16 1.28 -35.02 -32.33
CA LEU A 16 1.39 -33.73 -31.62
C LEU A 16 0.42 -33.64 -30.43
N CYS A 17 0.38 -34.69 -29.60
CA CYS A 17 -0.07 -34.56 -28.21
C CYS A 17 1.16 -34.65 -27.31
N VAL A 18 1.94 -33.57 -27.23
CA VAL A 18 2.92 -33.41 -26.15
C VAL A 18 2.11 -33.07 -24.91
N PRO A 19 2.04 -33.94 -23.88
CA PRO A 19 1.42 -33.56 -22.63
C PRO A 19 2.22 -32.39 -22.05
N SER A 20 1.60 -31.22 -21.97
CA SER A 20 2.15 -30.09 -21.23
C SER A 20 2.16 -30.50 -19.75
N ALA A 21 3.27 -31.06 -19.29
CA ALA A 21 3.52 -31.31 -17.88
C ALA A 21 3.66 -29.94 -17.19
N SER A 22 2.54 -29.42 -16.69
CA SER A 22 2.55 -28.24 -15.82
C SER A 22 3.09 -28.68 -14.47
N ALA A 23 4.24 -28.14 -14.08
CA ALA A 23 4.78 -28.38 -12.75
C ALA A 23 3.76 -27.88 -11.69
N ALA A 24 3.54 -28.68 -10.65
CA ALA A 24 2.64 -28.27 -9.57
C ALA A 24 3.10 -26.92 -9.00
N PRO A 25 2.17 -25.96 -8.78
CA PRO A 25 2.54 -24.64 -8.27
C PRO A 25 3.22 -24.82 -6.91
N LYS A 26 4.42 -24.26 -6.76
CA LYS A 26 5.14 -24.24 -5.48
C LYS A 26 4.34 -23.36 -4.52
N THR A 27 3.83 -23.96 -3.47
CA THR A 27 3.19 -23.22 -2.38
C THR A 27 4.28 -22.62 -1.50
N HIS A 28 4.18 -21.31 -1.25
CA HIS A 28 5.09 -20.59 -0.38
C HIS A 28 4.49 -20.42 1.01
N THR A 29 5.33 -20.35 2.02
CA THR A 29 4.92 -20.04 3.40
C THR A 29 5.33 -18.60 3.73
N VAL A 30 4.34 -17.73 3.94
CA VAL A 30 4.56 -16.33 4.32
C VAL A 30 4.34 -16.15 5.82
N THR A 31 5.35 -15.64 6.53
CA THR A 31 5.27 -15.38 7.98
C THR A 31 5.84 -14.03 8.38
N LEU A 32 5.31 -13.48 9.46
CA LEU A 32 5.87 -12.30 10.13
C LEU A 32 6.63 -12.77 11.37
N GLY A 33 7.90 -12.38 11.47
CA GLY A 33 8.72 -12.73 12.62
C GLY A 33 8.43 -11.86 13.84
N ALA A 34 9.27 -12.02 14.88
CA ALA A 34 9.15 -11.26 16.11
C ALA A 34 9.37 -9.76 15.89
N SER A 35 8.56 -8.93 16.56
CA SER A 35 8.70 -7.48 16.54
C SER A 35 9.80 -7.00 17.47
N ARG A 36 10.57 -6.01 17.03
CA ARG A 36 11.55 -5.30 17.87
C ARG A 36 11.40 -3.78 17.74
N ARG A 37 11.73 -3.05 18.81
CA ARG A 37 11.80 -1.59 18.79
C ARG A 37 13.14 -1.13 18.20
N VAL A 38 13.08 -0.16 17.29
CA VAL A 38 14.26 0.51 16.75
C VAL A 38 14.09 2.03 16.88
N PRO A 39 15.19 2.79 17.04
CA PRO A 39 15.14 4.24 17.06
C PRO A 39 14.59 4.79 15.74
N TYR A 40 13.74 5.81 15.84
CA TYR A 40 13.20 6.55 14.71
C TYR A 40 13.04 8.02 15.12
N THR A 41 13.44 8.92 14.24
CA THR A 41 13.15 10.34 14.42
C THR A 41 12.26 10.74 13.24
N PRO A 42 10.96 10.98 13.47
CA PRO A 42 10.11 11.57 12.45
C PRO A 42 10.76 12.86 11.93
N PRO A 43 10.69 13.15 10.61
CA PRO A 43 11.26 14.38 10.04
C PRO A 43 10.77 15.66 10.74
N GLU A 44 9.51 15.63 11.22
CA GLU A 44 8.82 16.75 11.87
C GLU A 44 8.94 16.75 13.41
N ALA A 45 9.80 15.89 13.99
CA ALA A 45 9.93 15.78 15.44
C ALA A 45 10.55 17.05 16.04
N ASN A 46 9.74 17.82 16.77
CA ASN A 46 10.15 18.97 17.56
C ASN A 46 10.18 18.61 19.07
N PRO A 47 10.75 19.46 19.95
CA PRO A 47 10.81 19.19 21.39
C PRO A 47 9.42 18.96 22.03
N ASP A 48 8.38 19.60 21.49
CA ASP A 48 7.02 19.58 22.04
C ASP A 48 6.25 18.29 21.72
N ASN A 49 6.58 17.62 20.59
CA ASN A 49 5.91 16.41 20.11
C ASN A 49 6.77 15.13 20.25
N LYS A 50 7.90 15.24 20.96
CA LYS A 50 8.85 14.13 21.16
C LYS A 50 8.41 13.23 22.32
N SER A 51 7.67 12.16 22.01
CA SER A 51 7.42 11.05 22.96
C SER A 51 8.25 9.81 22.61
N GLU A 52 8.44 8.88 23.57
CA GLU A 52 9.12 7.59 23.29
C GLU A 52 8.36 6.75 22.24
N GLU A 53 7.03 6.85 22.22
CA GLU A 53 6.20 6.21 21.20
C GLU A 53 6.34 6.89 19.83
N ALA A 54 6.50 8.22 19.80
CA ALA A 54 6.76 8.96 18.58
C ALA A 54 8.20 8.77 18.04
N THR A 55 9.13 8.31 18.88
CA THR A 55 10.56 8.15 18.52
C THR A 55 11.04 6.70 18.39
N THR A 56 10.11 5.75 18.33
CA THR A 56 10.44 4.34 18.11
C THR A 56 9.57 3.72 17.02
N LEU A 57 10.15 2.84 16.21
CA LEU A 57 9.40 1.99 15.28
C LEU A 57 9.42 0.54 15.75
N ARG A 58 8.27 -0.13 15.68
CA ARG A 58 8.15 -1.57 15.91
C ARG A 58 8.31 -2.31 14.58
N VAL A 59 9.53 -2.76 14.29
CA VAL A 59 9.85 -3.45 13.04
C VAL A 59 9.82 -4.96 13.22
N ARG A 60 9.35 -5.69 12.21
CA ARG A 60 9.36 -7.16 12.15
C ARG A 60 9.73 -7.66 10.75
N PRO A 61 10.47 -8.77 10.62
CA PRO A 61 10.82 -9.31 9.32
C PRO A 61 9.59 -9.99 8.68
N LEU A 62 9.39 -9.76 7.40
CA LEU A 62 8.50 -10.53 6.54
C LEU A 62 9.33 -11.62 5.87
N LEU A 63 8.98 -12.87 6.15
CA LEU A 63 9.67 -14.07 5.69
C LEU A 63 8.82 -14.77 4.62
N VAL A 64 9.47 -15.26 3.57
CA VAL A 64 8.90 -16.18 2.58
C VAL A 64 9.79 -17.41 2.55
N ASP A 65 9.23 -18.57 2.87
CA ASP A 65 9.95 -19.84 3.03
C ASP A 65 11.16 -19.70 3.94
N THR A 66 10.95 -19.11 5.13
CA THR A 66 11.99 -18.81 6.14
C THR A 66 13.05 -17.78 5.72
N THR A 67 13.03 -17.31 4.47
CA THR A 67 13.94 -16.27 3.99
C THR A 67 13.36 -14.90 4.23
N GLN A 68 14.11 -14.02 4.91
CA GLN A 68 13.70 -12.62 5.07
C GLN A 68 13.68 -11.91 3.73
N LYS A 69 12.51 -11.42 3.34
CA LYS A 69 12.31 -10.63 2.11
C LYS A 69 12.24 -9.14 2.39
N GLU A 70 11.51 -8.75 3.43
CA GLU A 70 11.28 -7.35 3.76
C GLU A 70 11.31 -7.12 5.27
N TRP A 71 11.48 -5.86 5.67
CA TRP A 71 11.11 -5.40 7.00
C TRP A 71 9.77 -4.69 6.92
N THR A 72 8.96 -4.82 7.97
CA THR A 72 7.61 -4.26 8.03
C THR A 72 7.37 -3.57 9.37
N VAL A 73 6.39 -2.67 9.41
CA VAL A 73 5.91 -1.96 10.59
C VAL A 73 4.38 -1.95 10.62
N GLY A 74 3.82 -1.82 11.82
CA GLY A 74 2.37 -1.74 12.01
C GLY A 74 1.67 -3.08 11.84
N GLU A 75 0.35 -3.03 11.94
CA GLU A 75 -0.51 -4.21 11.80
C GLU A 75 -0.74 -4.59 10.32
N ILE A 76 -1.03 -5.86 10.10
CA ILE A 76 -1.49 -6.32 8.79
C ILE A 76 -2.97 -5.99 8.62
N HIS A 77 -3.37 -5.74 7.39
CA HIS A 77 -4.77 -5.67 7.02
C HIS A 77 -5.06 -6.74 5.96
N ASP A 78 -5.91 -7.71 6.31
CA ASP A 78 -6.34 -8.74 5.37
C ASP A 78 -7.31 -8.15 4.34
N VAL A 79 -6.90 -8.16 3.08
CA VAL A 79 -7.73 -7.73 1.94
C VAL A 79 -8.57 -8.90 1.45
N THR A 80 -7.95 -10.08 1.38
CA THR A 80 -8.59 -11.36 1.10
C THR A 80 -8.01 -12.42 2.03
N ASP A 81 -8.56 -13.64 2.00
CA ASP A 81 -7.99 -14.80 2.69
C ASP A 81 -6.55 -15.13 2.23
N ARG A 82 -6.24 -14.83 0.97
CA ARG A 82 -4.93 -15.07 0.34
C ARG A 82 -4.01 -13.86 0.31
N SER A 83 -4.47 -12.66 0.65
CA SER A 83 -3.67 -11.44 0.49
C SER A 83 -3.89 -10.43 1.61
N PHE A 84 -2.79 -9.85 2.08
CA PHE A 84 -2.83 -8.79 3.08
C PHE A 84 -1.94 -7.62 2.67
N VAL A 85 -2.22 -6.45 3.23
CA VAL A 85 -1.36 -5.28 3.11
C VAL A 85 -0.65 -5.00 4.41
N VAL A 86 0.58 -4.52 4.31
CA VAL A 86 1.42 -4.16 5.46
C VAL A 86 2.38 -3.05 5.06
N ARG A 87 2.75 -2.19 6.01
CA ARG A 87 3.67 -1.10 5.73
C ARG A 87 5.11 -1.61 5.75
N ARG A 88 5.89 -1.29 4.71
CA ARG A 88 7.33 -1.58 4.67
C ARG A 88 8.05 -0.75 5.72
N ALA A 89 9.09 -1.30 6.32
CA ALA A 89 10.08 -0.56 7.09
C ALA A 89 11.40 -0.56 6.32
N LEU A 90 11.99 0.60 6.13
CA LEU A 90 13.23 0.77 5.38
C LEU A 90 14.37 1.11 6.32
N ARG A 91 15.53 0.49 6.09
CA ARG A 91 16.78 0.87 6.74
C ARG A 91 17.65 1.58 5.70
N ILE A 92 17.74 2.90 5.77
CA ILE A 92 18.34 3.74 4.74
C ILE A 92 19.62 4.37 5.27
N ASN A 93 20.59 4.54 4.37
CA ASN A 93 21.79 5.30 4.66
C ASN A 93 21.51 6.79 4.44
N ASP A 94 21.53 7.56 5.52
CA ASP A 94 21.24 8.99 5.59
C ASP A 94 22.53 9.81 5.74
N SER A 95 23.66 9.28 5.24
CA SER A 95 24.95 9.97 5.21
C SER A 95 25.06 10.88 3.98
N LEU A 96 25.55 12.11 4.14
CA LEU A 96 25.93 12.95 3.02
C LEU A 96 27.20 12.44 2.33
N PRO A 97 27.49 12.85 1.08
CA PRO A 97 28.74 12.50 0.42
C PRO A 97 29.96 12.93 1.25
N GLY A 98 30.83 11.97 1.59
CA GLY A 98 32.03 12.19 2.41
C GLY A 98 31.88 11.88 3.90
N GLU A 99 30.67 11.58 4.37
CA GLU A 99 30.42 11.16 5.75
C GLU A 99 30.49 9.64 5.91
N ALA A 100 30.69 9.16 7.15
CA ALA A 100 30.54 7.75 7.47
C ALA A 100 29.06 7.33 7.34
N PRO A 101 28.76 6.08 6.93
CA PRO A 101 27.39 5.61 6.78
C PRO A 101 26.57 5.76 8.07
N ARG A 102 25.40 6.40 7.97
CA ARG A 102 24.46 6.59 9.07
C ARG A 102 23.15 5.91 8.74
N TRP A 103 22.91 4.76 9.34
CA TRP A 103 21.69 3.98 9.10
C TRP A 103 20.52 4.45 9.95
N THR A 104 19.43 4.84 9.31
CA THR A 104 18.17 5.22 9.95
C THR A 104 17.05 4.27 9.55
N TRP A 105 16.09 4.06 10.44
CA TRP A 105 14.86 3.34 10.13
C TRP A 105 13.77 4.33 9.81
N GLN A 106 12.96 4.07 8.78
CA GLN A 106 11.78 4.87 8.48
C GLN A 106 10.65 4.03 7.89
N PRO A 107 9.38 4.45 8.04
CA PRO A 107 8.29 3.83 7.31
C PRO A 107 8.47 4.02 5.80
N GLY A 108 8.24 2.95 5.05
CA GLY A 108 8.29 2.93 3.59
C GLY A 108 6.91 2.86 2.95
N PRO A 109 6.85 2.49 1.66
CA PRO A 109 5.57 2.30 0.97
C PRO A 109 4.79 1.13 1.56
N TRP A 110 3.49 1.09 1.28
CA TRP A 110 2.66 -0.08 1.57
C TRP A 110 3.02 -1.23 0.63
N LEU A 111 2.92 -2.45 1.15
CA LEU A 111 3.13 -3.68 0.41
C LEU A 111 1.81 -4.45 0.35
N MET A 112 1.53 -5.07 -0.79
CA MET A 112 0.59 -6.18 -0.92
C MET A 112 1.38 -7.48 -0.91
N VAL A 113 0.94 -8.44 -0.12
CA VAL A 113 1.59 -9.74 0.03
C VAL A 113 0.58 -10.84 -0.27
N ASP A 114 0.90 -11.68 -1.24
CA ASP A 114 0.13 -12.89 -1.53
C ASP A 114 0.70 -14.07 -0.73
N ARG A 115 -0.15 -14.67 0.12
CA ARG A 115 0.21 -15.73 1.08
C ARG A 115 0.55 -17.05 0.40
N ILE A 116 0.05 -17.30 -0.82
CA ILE A 116 0.17 -18.58 -1.51
C ILE A 116 1.39 -18.59 -2.43
N THR A 117 1.59 -17.52 -3.17
CA THR A 117 2.69 -17.34 -4.12
C THR A 117 3.93 -16.73 -3.47
N GLY A 118 3.80 -16.16 -2.27
CA GLY A 118 4.89 -15.42 -1.62
C GLY A 118 5.25 -14.12 -2.36
N HIS A 119 4.42 -13.70 -3.32
CA HIS A 119 4.68 -12.50 -4.11
C HIS A 119 4.45 -11.25 -3.27
N ILE A 120 5.42 -10.35 -3.28
CA ILE A 120 5.39 -9.08 -2.54
C ILE A 120 5.44 -7.95 -3.56
N THR A 121 4.41 -7.10 -3.58
CA THR A 121 4.28 -5.98 -4.52
C THR A 121 4.20 -4.67 -3.75
N ALA A 122 5.02 -3.69 -4.11
CA ALA A 122 4.88 -2.34 -3.58
C ALA A 122 3.61 -1.69 -4.14
N LEU A 123 2.77 -1.15 -3.26
CA LEU A 123 1.54 -0.46 -3.62
C LEU A 123 1.82 0.99 -3.96
N HIS A 124 1.24 1.46 -5.07
CA HIS A 124 1.21 2.87 -5.42
C HIS A 124 -0.11 3.48 -4.93
N LEU A 125 -0.05 4.16 -3.80
CA LEU A 125 -1.18 4.91 -3.25
C LEU A 125 -1.13 6.36 -3.75
N PRO A 126 -2.15 6.85 -4.47
CA PRO A 126 -2.16 8.21 -5.03
C PRO A 126 -1.92 9.28 -3.96
N ALA A 127 -0.99 10.20 -4.20
CA ALA A 127 -0.67 11.32 -3.30
C ALA A 127 -0.27 10.92 -1.86
N PHE A 128 -0.08 9.64 -1.54
CA PHE A 128 0.21 9.21 -0.18
C PHE A 128 1.58 9.73 0.28
N ASP A 129 1.60 10.41 1.42
CA ASP A 129 2.82 10.85 2.08
C ASP A 129 2.81 10.40 3.55
N PRO A 130 3.80 9.60 3.99
CA PRO A 130 3.88 9.08 5.35
C PRO A 130 4.10 10.15 6.43
N ALA A 131 4.55 11.36 6.07
CA ALA A 131 4.72 12.48 7.00
C ALA A 131 3.39 13.20 7.29
N VAL A 132 2.38 13.02 6.44
CA VAL A 132 1.09 13.71 6.55
C VAL A 132 0.09 12.90 7.37
N SER A 133 -0.08 11.62 7.05
CA SER A 133 -1.02 10.75 7.78
C SER A 133 -0.75 9.27 7.57
N GLU A 134 -1.32 8.45 8.45
CA GLU A 134 -1.39 7.02 8.26
C GLU A 134 -2.53 6.62 7.33
N ALA A 135 -2.34 5.55 6.55
CA ALA A 135 -3.41 4.95 5.77
C ALA A 135 -4.24 3.99 6.63
N ILE A 136 -5.55 4.25 6.71
CA ILE A 136 -6.50 3.39 7.42
C ILE A 136 -7.27 2.56 6.40
N TRP A 137 -7.20 1.23 6.57
CA TRP A 137 -7.73 0.27 5.62
C TRP A 137 -9.12 -0.23 5.99
N PHE A 138 -9.94 -0.48 4.97
CA PHE A 138 -11.19 -1.21 5.07
C PHE A 138 -11.44 -1.97 3.77
N ARG A 139 -11.58 -3.31 3.85
CA ARG A 139 -11.67 -4.18 2.67
C ARG A 139 -10.47 -3.95 1.74
N ASP A 140 -10.71 -3.53 0.51
CA ASP A 140 -9.74 -3.18 -0.52
C ASP A 140 -9.55 -1.66 -0.68
N TYR A 141 -10.05 -0.87 0.26
CA TYR A 141 -9.91 0.59 0.27
C TYR A 141 -8.94 1.07 1.36
N ALA A 142 -8.27 2.19 1.07
CA ALA A 142 -7.46 2.95 2.01
C ALA A 142 -7.92 4.41 2.04
N ALA A 143 -8.10 4.96 3.24
CA ALA A 143 -8.40 6.37 3.46
C ALA A 143 -7.25 7.05 4.20
N TYR A 144 -6.79 8.19 3.67
CA TYR A 144 -5.68 8.97 4.21
C TYR A 144 -5.68 10.40 3.67
N CYS A 145 -4.89 11.26 4.30
CA CYS A 145 -4.47 12.53 3.73
C CYS A 145 -3.09 12.40 3.07
N GLY A 146 -2.90 13.15 2.00
CA GLY A 146 -1.69 13.12 1.19
C GLY A 146 -1.36 14.48 0.57
N ILE A 147 -0.33 14.52 -0.28
CA ILE A 147 0.13 15.74 -0.93
C ILE A 147 0.01 15.58 -2.45
N ALA A 148 -0.73 16.48 -3.09
CA ALA A 148 -0.77 16.60 -4.53
C ALA A 148 0.30 17.59 -5.00
N THR A 149 1.27 17.11 -5.80
CA THR A 149 2.45 17.88 -6.24
C THR A 149 2.34 18.45 -7.66
N THR A 150 1.33 18.07 -8.44
CA THR A 150 1.15 18.54 -9.83
C THR A 150 0.38 19.88 -9.87
N VAL A 151 0.94 20.86 -10.59
CA VAL A 151 0.79 22.33 -10.41
C VAL A 151 -0.60 22.94 -10.70
N ARG A 152 -0.76 24.17 -10.16
CA ARG A 152 -1.82 25.20 -10.13
C ARG A 152 -2.64 25.21 -8.84
N ASN A 153 -3.05 24.05 -8.33
CA ASN A 153 -3.70 23.89 -7.02
C ASN A 153 -3.08 22.70 -6.23
N GLY A 154 -1.76 22.56 -6.27
CA GLY A 154 -1.05 21.58 -5.42
C GLY A 154 -1.28 21.90 -3.94
N GLY A 155 -1.43 20.87 -3.11
CA GLY A 155 -1.84 21.05 -1.73
C GLY A 155 -2.08 19.76 -0.99
N LEU A 156 -2.58 19.92 0.23
CA LEU A 156 -3.01 18.82 1.08
C LEU A 156 -4.33 18.27 0.53
N VAL A 157 -4.42 16.95 0.39
CA VAL A 157 -5.60 16.27 -0.18
C VAL A 157 -6.13 15.19 0.75
N ALA A 158 -7.45 15.06 0.86
CA ALA A 158 -8.12 13.88 1.40
C ALA A 158 -8.29 12.85 0.28
N VAL A 159 -7.88 11.61 0.53
CA VAL A 159 -7.85 10.55 -0.46
C VAL A 159 -8.57 9.31 0.05
N VAL A 160 -9.40 8.72 -0.82
CA VAL A 160 -9.86 7.33 -0.69
C VAL A 160 -9.38 6.58 -1.92
N ALA A 161 -8.48 5.62 -1.75
CA ALA A 161 -7.92 4.80 -2.81
C ALA A 161 -8.51 3.39 -2.77
N GLU A 162 -8.72 2.79 -3.94
CA GLU A 162 -9.08 1.38 -4.11
C GLU A 162 -7.87 0.62 -4.65
N LEU A 163 -7.60 -0.57 -4.11
CA LEU A 163 -6.50 -1.40 -4.55
C LEU A 163 -6.67 -1.83 -6.01
N GLY A 164 -5.61 -1.64 -6.80
CA GLY A 164 -5.63 -1.96 -8.23
C GLY A 164 -6.27 -0.88 -9.11
N ALA A 165 -6.94 0.12 -8.54
CA ALA A 165 -7.44 1.26 -9.29
C ALA A 165 -6.29 2.21 -9.67
N ARG A 166 -6.33 2.74 -10.90
CA ARG A 166 -5.33 3.71 -11.39
C ARG A 166 -5.50 5.11 -10.79
N LYS A 167 -6.71 5.44 -10.34
CA LYS A 167 -7.05 6.74 -9.75
C LYS A 167 -7.69 6.50 -8.40
N ALA A 168 -7.56 7.47 -7.50
CA ALA A 168 -8.31 7.46 -6.25
C ALA A 168 -9.81 7.55 -6.55
N VAL A 169 -10.62 6.90 -5.70
CA VAL A 169 -12.08 7.01 -5.70
C VAL A 169 -12.47 8.43 -5.29
N VAL A 170 -11.82 8.94 -4.23
CA VAL A 170 -11.95 10.31 -3.77
C VAL A 170 -10.58 10.95 -3.75
N GLN A 171 -10.47 12.16 -4.29
CA GLN A 171 -9.32 13.03 -4.09
C GLN A 171 -9.82 14.48 -4.01
N LYS A 172 -9.92 15.02 -2.79
CA LYS A 172 -10.40 16.38 -2.52
C LYS A 172 -9.26 17.23 -1.97
N VAL A 173 -9.03 18.43 -2.50
CA VAL A 173 -8.09 19.40 -1.91
C VAL A 173 -8.71 19.95 -0.62
N ILE A 174 -7.96 19.88 0.48
CA ILE A 174 -8.42 20.23 1.83
C ILE A 174 -7.59 21.34 2.48
N GLY A 175 -6.52 21.78 1.81
CA GLY A 175 -5.74 22.93 2.27
C GLY A 175 -4.44 23.14 1.49
N PRO A 176 -3.75 24.26 1.74
CA PRO A 176 -2.43 24.52 1.17
C PRO A 176 -1.37 23.60 1.78
N TRP A 177 -0.34 23.27 1.00
CA TRP A 177 0.87 22.57 1.44
C TRP A 177 2.10 23.10 0.68
N PRO A 178 3.27 23.29 1.31
CA PRO A 178 3.60 23.01 2.71
C PRO A 178 3.01 24.02 3.71
N GLN A 179 2.94 23.64 4.99
CA GLN A 179 2.51 24.50 6.09
C GLN A 179 3.66 24.69 7.08
N ALA A 180 3.90 25.93 7.53
CA ALA A 180 5.06 26.25 8.37
C ALA A 180 5.03 25.56 9.75
N ASN A 181 3.84 25.37 10.32
CA ASN A 181 3.63 24.75 11.63
C ASN A 181 2.54 23.67 11.53
N ALA A 182 2.74 22.70 10.63
CA ALA A 182 1.79 21.60 10.49
C ALA A 182 1.73 20.77 11.79
N PRO A 183 0.53 20.49 12.34
CA PRO A 183 0.43 19.55 13.46
C PRO A 183 0.87 18.16 13.00
N TYR A 184 1.40 17.35 13.94
CA TYR A 184 1.73 15.96 13.66
C TYR A 184 0.86 15.02 14.52
N PRO A 185 0.08 14.11 13.91
CA PRO A 185 -0.15 13.98 12.46
C PRO A 185 -0.96 15.16 11.89
N VAL A 186 -0.86 15.40 10.58
CA VAL A 186 -1.59 16.50 9.90
C VAL A 186 -3.08 16.15 9.80
N CYS A 187 -3.39 14.88 9.50
CA CYS A 187 -4.73 14.34 9.60
C CYS A 187 -4.83 13.28 10.69
N THR A 188 -5.94 13.31 11.39
CA THR A 188 -6.33 12.24 12.31
C THR A 188 -6.60 10.95 11.54
N ALA A 189 -6.52 9.80 12.23
CA ALA A 189 -6.82 8.51 11.63
C ALA A 189 -8.25 8.49 11.08
N ALA A 190 -8.39 8.13 9.80
CA ALA A 190 -9.68 8.04 9.15
C ALA A 190 -10.59 7.01 9.83
N LYS A 191 -11.90 7.25 9.78
CA LYS A 191 -12.93 6.35 10.32
C LYS A 191 -13.74 5.74 9.19
N TRP A 192 -13.99 4.43 9.28
CA TRP A 192 -14.77 3.70 8.30
C TRP A 192 -16.14 3.30 8.87
N GLN A 193 -17.19 3.54 8.10
CA GLN A 193 -18.53 3.00 8.33
C GLN A 193 -18.82 1.93 7.27
N ARG A 194 -19.39 0.80 7.70
CA ARG A 194 -19.68 -0.34 6.82
C ARG A 194 -20.94 -0.13 5.97
N THR A 195 -22.02 0.37 6.55
CA THR A 195 -23.34 0.48 5.90
C THR A 195 -23.99 1.83 6.19
N PRO A 196 -24.22 2.69 5.17
CA PRO A 196 -23.56 2.65 3.86
C PRO A 196 -22.04 2.76 4.00
N MET A 197 -21.29 2.35 2.98
CA MET A 197 -19.83 2.37 3.04
C MET A 197 -19.33 3.81 2.97
N ARG A 198 -18.75 4.30 4.08
CA ARG A 198 -18.27 5.69 4.19
C ARG A 198 -16.88 5.76 4.78
N ALA A 199 -16.10 6.73 4.30
CA ALA A 199 -14.82 7.12 4.88
C ALA A 199 -14.94 8.54 5.44
N THR A 200 -14.62 8.72 6.72
CA THR A 200 -14.52 10.03 7.35
C THR A 200 -13.06 10.39 7.57
N LEU A 201 -12.61 11.50 6.99
CA LEU A 201 -11.27 12.06 7.16
C LEU A 201 -11.35 13.42 7.86
N GLN A 202 -10.36 13.75 8.68
CA GLN A 202 -10.36 14.99 9.44
C GLN A 202 -8.94 15.51 9.65
N LEU A 203 -8.72 16.77 9.30
CA LEU A 203 -7.51 17.52 9.66
C LEU A 203 -7.42 17.63 11.17
N THR A 204 -6.22 17.57 11.73
CA THR A 204 -6.00 17.76 13.17
C THR A 204 -6.48 19.16 13.57
N GLY A 205 -7.53 19.23 14.41
CA GLY A 205 -8.19 20.48 14.80
C GLY A 205 -9.18 21.06 13.78
N GLY A 206 -9.37 20.42 12.62
CA GLY A 206 -10.32 20.83 11.59
C GLY A 206 -11.67 20.10 11.66
N GLN A 207 -12.56 20.42 10.72
CA GLN A 207 -13.85 19.72 10.57
C GLN A 207 -13.68 18.35 9.89
N ALA A 208 -14.56 17.42 10.27
CA ALA A 208 -14.60 16.10 9.66
C ALA A 208 -15.32 16.13 8.30
N MET A 209 -14.77 15.42 7.33
CA MET A 209 -15.31 15.28 5.97
C MET A 209 -15.65 13.82 5.75
N THR A 210 -16.89 13.52 5.37
CA THR A 210 -17.34 12.15 5.12
C THR A 210 -17.62 11.95 3.64
N PHE A 211 -17.14 10.83 3.09
CA PHE A 211 -17.31 10.48 1.69
C PHE A 211 -18.06 9.16 1.58
N ASP A 212 -19.12 9.14 0.77
CA ASP A 212 -19.79 7.91 0.37
C ASP A 212 -18.93 7.15 -0.64
N VAL A 213 -18.46 5.97 -0.25
CA VAL A 213 -17.65 5.10 -1.09
C VAL A 213 -18.60 4.13 -1.78
N VAL A 214 -19.12 4.55 -2.92
CA VAL A 214 -19.95 3.70 -3.79
C VAL A 214 -19.04 3.09 -4.85
N GLY A 215 -19.12 1.77 -5.05
CA GLY A 215 -18.31 1.07 -6.04
C GLY A 215 -18.34 1.77 -7.41
N LEU A 216 -17.16 1.94 -8.00
CA LEU A 216 -16.84 2.62 -9.27
C LEU A 216 -17.34 4.07 -9.48
N SER A 217 -18.07 4.70 -8.57
CA SER A 217 -18.33 6.15 -8.61
C SER A 217 -18.89 6.66 -7.28
N SER A 218 -18.05 7.26 -6.43
CA SER A 218 -18.48 7.96 -5.21
C SER A 218 -19.25 9.24 -5.56
N LEU A 219 -20.37 9.46 -4.89
CA LEU A 219 -21.03 10.77 -4.84
C LEU A 219 -20.35 11.58 -3.73
N VAL A 220 -19.78 12.74 -4.09
CA VAL A 220 -19.29 13.72 -3.11
C VAL A 220 -20.50 14.55 -2.71
N GLU A 221 -21.07 14.27 -1.54
CA GLU A 221 -22.04 15.19 -0.94
C GLU A 221 -21.23 16.28 -0.20
N GLU A 222 -21.13 17.45 -0.81
CA GLU A 222 -20.65 18.64 -0.11
C GLU A 222 -21.78 19.09 0.82
N GLY A 223 -21.59 18.90 2.12
CA GLY A 223 -22.46 19.53 3.11
C GLY A 223 -22.33 21.04 2.97
N GLU A 224 -23.39 21.69 2.48
CA GLU A 224 -23.58 23.12 2.61
C GLU A 224 -23.49 23.48 4.09
N ALA A 225 -22.48 24.25 4.46
CA ALA A 225 -22.47 24.94 5.75
C ALA A 225 -23.54 26.04 5.65
N GLU A 226 -24.65 25.85 6.37
CA GLU A 226 -25.63 26.91 6.61
C GLU A 226 -24.96 28.05 7.40
N GLU A 227 -24.97 29.24 6.77
CA GLU A 227 -24.88 30.63 7.27
C GLU A 227 -23.86 31.01 8.36
#